data_AF-A0A3D0R3A5-F1
#
_entry.id   AF-A0A3D0R3A5-F1
#
_cell.length_a   1.000
_cell.length_b   1.000
_cell.length_c   1.000
_cell.angle_alpha   90.00
_cell.angle_beta   90.00
_cell.angle_gamma   90.00
#
_symmetry.space_group_name_H-M   'P 1'
#
loop_
_entity.id
_entity.type
_entity.pdbx_description
1 polymer ?
#
loop_
_entity_poly.entity_id
_entity_poly.type
_entity_poly.pdbx_seq_one_letter_code
_entity_poly.pdbx_strand_id
1 'polypeptide(L)'
;MIDRKALLNDLKQQVKAVEADLGRQVKALGDVGARLRSEYDQARKLGRTAATWTSWLDERVTQVAVAWVLGTVFVRFCEDNRLI
;
A
#
# COMPACT_ATOMS: atom_id res chain seq x y z
N MET A 1 10.87 10.50 -25.02
CA MET A 1 10.80 11.14 -23.69
C MET A 1 9.56 10.58 -23.00
N ILE A 2 9.66 10.11 -21.75
CA ILE A 2 8.50 9.57 -21.03
C ILE A 2 7.43 10.65 -20.90
N ASP A 3 6.18 10.32 -21.26
CA ASP A 3 5.04 11.17 -20.95
C ASP A 3 4.72 11.04 -19.46
N ARG A 4 5.22 12.00 -18.69
CA ARG A 4 5.06 12.04 -17.23
C ARG A 4 3.60 12.14 -16.79
N LYS A 5 2.75 12.80 -17.59
CA LYS A 5 1.32 12.97 -17.24
C LYS A 5 0.56 11.67 -17.48
N ALA A 6 0.81 11.02 -18.62
CA ALA A 6 0.24 9.70 -18.90
C ALA A 6 0.68 8.69 -17.84
N LEU A 7 1.99 8.60 -17.55
CA LEU A 7 2.53 7.71 -16.54
C LEU A 7 1.91 7.95 -15.16
N LEU A 8 1.79 9.21 -14.73
CA LEU A 8 1.17 9.52 -13.43
C LEU A 8 -0.30 9.07 -13.37
N ASN A 9 -1.06 9.24 -14.46
CA ASN A 9 -2.45 8.80 -14.51
C ASN A 9 -2.56 7.28 -14.44
N ASP A 10 -1.70 6.56 -15.16
CA ASP A 10 -1.69 5.10 -15.16
C ASP A 10 -1.29 4.55 -13.79
N LEU A 11 -0.25 5.10 -13.16
CA LEU A 11 0.20 4.68 -11.83
C LEU A 11 -0.87 4.92 -10.75
N LYS A 12 -1.67 5.98 -10.85
CA LYS A 12 -2.82 6.19 -9.95
C LYS A 12 -3.86 5.07 -10.06
N GLN A 13 -4.09 4.54 -11.27
CA GLN A 13 -4.98 3.39 -11.45
C GLN A 13 -4.37 2.11 -10.89
N GLN A 14 -3.05 1.93 -11.05
CA GLN A 14 -2.35 0.79 -10.45
C GLN A 14 -2.42 0.81 -8.93
N VAL A 15 -2.25 1.96 -8.28
CA VAL A 15 -2.41 2.08 -6.81
C VAL A 15 -3.81 1.62 -6.40
N LYS A 16 -4.87 2.09 -7.06
CA LYS A 16 -6.25 1.67 -6.74
C LYS A 16 -6.48 0.16 -6.93
N ALA A 17 -5.88 -0.42 -7.98
CA ALA A 17 -5.97 -1.85 -8.23
C ALA A 17 -5.29 -2.65 -7.11
N VAL A 18 -4.12 -2.21 -6.66
CA VAL A 18 -3.39 -2.82 -5.55
C VAL A 18 -4.13 -2.62 -4.23
N GLU A 19 -4.71 -1.45 -3.95
CA GLU A 19 -5.54 -1.22 -2.76
C GLU A 19 -6.73 -2.18 -2.70
N ALA A 20 -7.46 -2.32 -3.80
CA ALA A 20 -8.58 -3.24 -3.89
C ALA A 20 -8.13 -4.69 -3.67
N ASP A 21 -6.97 -5.07 -4.21
CA ASP A 21 -6.44 -6.41 -4.05
C ASP A 21 -5.97 -6.71 -2.63
N LEU A 22 -5.16 -5.82 -2.04
CA LEU A 22 -4.71 -5.92 -0.66
C LEU A 22 -5.90 -5.96 0.32
N GLY A 23 -6.93 -5.14 0.09
CA GLY A 23 -8.15 -5.17 0.88
C GLY A 23 -8.89 -6.51 0.82
N ARG A 24 -8.87 -7.21 -0.33
CA ARG A 24 -9.37 -8.59 -0.43
C ARG A 24 -8.45 -9.58 0.27
N GLN A 25 -7.14 -9.45 0.11
CA GLN A 25 -6.17 -10.35 0.74
C GLN A 25 -6.23 -10.30 2.26
N VAL A 26 -6.37 -9.12 2.87
CA VAL A 26 -6.51 -9.00 4.34
C VAL A 26 -7.74 -9.75 4.86
N LYS A 27 -8.82 -9.85 4.06
CA LYS A 27 -10.03 -10.60 4.41
C LYS A 27 -9.87 -12.10 4.17
N ALA A 28 -9.16 -12.49 3.11
CA ALA A 28 -8.97 -13.88 2.73
C ALA A 28 -7.88 -14.59 3.56
N LEU A 29 -6.86 -13.86 3.99
CA LEU A 29 -5.70 -14.39 4.71
C LEU A 29 -5.85 -14.08 6.20
N GLY A 30 -6.46 -15.01 6.93
CA GLY A 30 -6.78 -14.87 8.36
C GLY A 30 -5.60 -14.44 9.22
N ASP A 31 -4.42 -15.01 8.98
CA ASP A 31 -3.20 -14.68 9.75
C ASP A 31 -2.75 -13.22 9.53
N VAL A 32 -2.91 -12.70 8.31
CA VAL A 32 -2.60 -11.30 7.99
C VAL A 32 -3.58 -10.36 8.69
N GLY A 33 -4.88 -10.68 8.62
CA GLY A 33 -5.92 -9.92 9.30
C GLY A 33 -5.72 -9.89 10.82
N ALA A 34 -5.43 -11.05 11.42
CA ALA A 34 -5.17 -11.18 12.86
C ALA A 34 -3.94 -10.38 13.30
N ARG A 35 -2.84 -10.45 12.55
CA ARG A 35 -1.63 -9.66 12.82
C ARG A 35 -1.90 -8.16 12.75
N LEU A 36 -2.55 -7.69 11.69
CA LEU A 36 -2.90 -6.27 11.55
C LEU A 36 -3.83 -5.80 12.66
N ARG A 37 -4.76 -6.66 13.10
CA ARG A 37 -5.64 -6.36 14.23
C ARG A 37 -4.87 -6.18 15.53
N SER A 38 -3.91 -7.06 15.79
CA SER A 38 -3.02 -6.94 16.95
C SER A 38 -2.20 -5.65 16.92
N GLU A 39 -1.64 -5.28 15.75
CA GLU A 39 -0.93 -4.00 15.56
C GLU A 39 -1.84 -2.79 15.88
N TYR A 40 -3.08 -2.80 15.40
CA TYR A 40 -4.06 -1.74 15.69
C TYR A 40 -4.40 -1.66 17.18
N ASP A 41 -4.73 -2.79 17.81
CA ASP A 41 -5.13 -2.82 19.22
C ASP A 41 -3.95 -2.35 20.11
N GLN A 42 -2.71 -2.68 19.76
CA GLN A 42 -1.51 -2.14 20.42
C GLN A 42 -1.38 -0.63 20.21
N ALA A 43 -1.55 -0.13 18.99
CA ALA A 43 -1.49 1.30 18.70
C ALA A 43 -2.57 2.09 19.44
N ARG A 44 -3.79 1.55 19.56
CA ARG A 44 -4.88 2.12 20.35
C ARG A 44 -4.57 2.13 21.84
N LYS A 45 -4.10 1.01 22.39
CA LYS A 45 -3.72 0.88 23.80
C LYS A 45 -2.64 1.88 24.20
N LEU A 46 -1.69 2.14 23.31
CA LEU A 46 -0.61 3.12 23.51
C LEU A 46 -1.02 4.57 23.20
N GLY A 47 -2.27 4.83 22.82
CA GLY A 47 -2.75 6.18 22.48
C GLY A 47 -2.15 6.76 21.18
N ARG A 48 -1.53 5.94 20.33
CA ARG A 48 -0.87 6.36 19.08
C ARG A 48 -1.86 6.64 17.95
N THR A 49 -3.09 6.16 18.05
CA THR A 49 -4.11 6.42 17.03
C THR A 49 -5.50 6.61 17.66
N ALA A 50 -6.18 7.65 17.20
CA ALA A 50 -7.58 7.91 17.52
C ALA A 50 -8.55 7.21 16.53
N ALA A 51 -8.04 6.67 15.42
CA ALA A 51 -8.83 6.15 14.32
C ALA A 51 -9.62 4.88 14.68
N THR A 52 -10.73 4.67 13.96
CA THR A 52 -11.43 3.39 13.94
C THR A 52 -10.57 2.33 13.25
N TRP A 53 -10.86 1.05 13.50
CA TRP A 53 -10.17 -0.05 12.84
C TRP A 53 -10.21 0.07 11.31
N THR A 54 -11.39 0.32 10.73
CA THR A 54 -11.55 0.44 9.28
C THR A 54 -10.70 1.57 8.72
N SER A 55 -10.77 2.78 9.31
CA SER A 55 -9.98 3.92 8.84
C SER A 55 -8.47 3.68 8.97
N TRP A 56 -8.03 3.02 10.05
CA TRP A 56 -6.62 2.68 10.25
C TRP A 56 -6.15 1.65 9.22
N LEU A 57 -6.98 0.64 8.95
CA LEU A 57 -6.68 -0.40 7.97
C LEU A 57 -6.65 0.15 6.54
N ASP A 58 -7.61 1.00 6.19
CA ASP A 58 -7.67 1.64 4.87
C ASP A 58 -6.40 2.46 4.60
N GLU A 59 -5.97 3.27 5.58
CA GLU A 59 -4.72 4.03 5.48
C GLU A 59 -3.49 3.11 5.35
N ARG A 60 -3.45 2.01 6.13
CA ARG A 60 -2.38 1.02 6.05
C ARG A 60 -2.33 0.36 4.66
N VAL A 61 -3.47 0.01 4.09
CA VAL A 61 -3.58 -0.56 2.74
C VAL A 61 -3.10 0.44 1.68
N THR A 62 -3.53 1.70 1.75
CA THR A 62 -3.07 2.76 0.85
C THR A 62 -1.56 2.94 0.91
N GLN A 63 -0.97 3.00 2.11
CA GLN A 63 0.48 3.14 2.28
C GLN A 63 1.25 1.98 1.63
N VAL A 64 0.81 0.74 1.87
CA VAL A 64 1.45 -0.44 1.29
C VAL A 64 1.27 -0.46 -0.23
N ALA A 65 0.09 -0.13 -0.75
CA ALA A 65 -0.17 -0.08 -2.18
C ALA A 65 0.73 0.95 -2.90
N VAL A 66 0.83 2.15 -2.36
CA VAL A 66 1.73 3.20 -2.88
C VAL A 66 3.18 2.75 -2.82
N ALA A 67 3.63 2.19 -1.69
CA ALA A 67 5.00 1.70 -1.55
C ALA A 67 5.34 0.62 -2.57
N TRP A 68 4.40 -0.30 -2.84
CA TRP A 68 4.58 -1.36 -3.84
C TRP A 68 4.76 -0.79 -5.25
N VAL A 69 3.86 0.11 -5.66
CA VAL A 69 3.93 0.76 -6.98
C VAL A 69 5.21 1.58 -7.12
N LEU A 70 5.58 2.39 -6.11
CA LEU A 70 6.83 3.14 -6.13
C LEU A 70 8.07 2.24 -6.17
N GLY A 71 8.05 1.11 -5.46
CA GLY A 71 9.10 0.09 -5.52
C GLY A 71 9.31 -0.43 -6.95
N THR A 72 8.24 -0.74 -7.67
CA THR A 72 8.35 -1.19 -9.07
C THR A 72 8.86 -0.11 -10.01
N VAL A 73 8.43 1.15 -9.81
CA VAL A 73 8.95 2.30 -10.59
C VAL A 73 10.44 2.50 -10.32
N PHE A 74 10.88 2.33 -9.07
CA PHE A 74 12.27 2.44 -8.70
C PHE A 74 13.13 1.34 -9.34
N VAL A 75 12.67 0.08 -9.31
CA VAL A 75 13.36 -1.02 -10.01
C VAL A 75 13.47 -0.73 -11.50
N ARG A 76 12.36 -0.30 -12.14
CA ARG A 76 12.37 0.05 -13.56
C ARG A 76 13.34 1.19 -13.86
N PHE A 77 13.40 2.20 -13.00
CA PHE A 77 14.38 3.28 -13.11
C PHE A 77 15.81 2.75 -13.03
N CYS A 78 16.12 1.84 -12.10
CA CYS A 78 17.44 1.25 -11.99
C CYS A 78 17.82 0.46 -13.26
N GLU A 79 16.89 -0.33 -13.82
CA GLU A 79 17.09 -1.04 -15.10
C GLU A 79 17.34 -0.07 -16.26
N ASP A 80 16.50 0.97 -16.41
CA ASP A 80 16.62 1.98 -17.47
C ASP A 80 17.96 2.75 -17.42
N ASN A 81 18.51 2.89 -16.21
CA ASN A 81 19.77 3.60 -15.97
C ASN A 81 20.97 2.67 -15.78
N ARG A 82 20.82 1.36 -15.99
CA ARG A 82 21.89 0.34 -15.83
C ARG A 82 22.56 0.37 -14.46
N LEU A 83 21.76 0.61 -13.41
CA LEU A 83 22.19 0.53 -12.02
C LEU A 83 22.10 -0.90 -11.46
N ILE A 84 21.32 -1.75 -12.14
CA ILE A 84 21.21 -3.20 -11.97
C ILE A 84 21.09 -3.88 -13.34
#